data_AF-A0A940Y6P0-F1
#
_entry.id   AF-A0A940Y6P0-F1
#
_cell.length_a   1.000
_cell.length_b   1.000
_cell.length_c   1.000
_cell.angle_alpha   90.00
_cell.angle_beta   90.00
_cell.angle_gamma   90.00
#
_symmetry.space_group_name_H-M   'P 1'
#
loop_
_entity.id
_entity.type
_entity.pdbx_description
1 polymer ?
#
loop_
_entity_poly.entity_id
_entity_poly.type
_entity_poly.pdbx_seq_one_letter_code
_entity_poly.pdbx_strand_id
1 'polypeptide(L)'
;MPWQKDLATGDLLATQKGLAQALQRTTDQKERLNILGALRSIAEVGGRTGQLTPEQVVGGPGAWDTAIDAGAFGGSNGSVPPGISRAPRYSGPTNRSAFRAYEEEGMGPEHNAAQFEKLRDDLRAQSRPGYRFSVQADGAQRYTYGSLNQGHGIDGYLSPDGVLRLEVQASPSPTTRFNMGTGTEMFEGMMAKFGPENVQQINGTWSRSSGLTSNLDSFEANFARTGDKFEAAAQTWTGQRAASYGFIPVKVDITSDGPRVIFRRPPQ
;
A
#
# COMPACT_ATOMS: atom_id res chain seq x y z
N MET A 1 -13.58 -32.92 25.55
CA MET A 1 -13.91 -31.71 26.33
C MET A 1 -14.98 -30.92 25.57
N PRO A 2 -16.04 -30.42 26.21
CA PRO A 2 -17.02 -29.58 25.54
C PRO A 2 -16.36 -28.30 25.01
N TRP A 3 -16.71 -27.90 23.79
CA TRP A 3 -16.18 -26.71 23.14
C TRP A 3 -16.69 -25.46 23.87
N GLN A 4 -15.81 -24.74 24.55
CA GLN A 4 -16.19 -23.52 25.26
C GLN A 4 -16.24 -22.37 24.25
N LYS A 5 -17.46 -21.87 24.01
CA LYS A 5 -17.78 -20.99 22.88
C LYS A 5 -17.09 -19.63 22.94
N ASP A 6 -16.75 -19.16 24.14
CA ASP A 6 -16.09 -17.89 24.38
C ASP A 6 -15.02 -18.09 25.46
N LEU A 7 -13.75 -17.83 25.14
CA LEU A 7 -12.67 -17.82 26.13
C LEU A 7 -12.91 -16.64 27.07
N ALA A 8 -12.86 -16.85 28.39
CA ALA A 8 -12.92 -15.74 29.33
C ALA A 8 -11.60 -14.93 29.27
N THR A 9 -11.62 -13.67 29.73
CA THR A 9 -10.39 -12.86 29.88
C THR A 9 -9.29 -13.62 30.64
N GLY A 10 -9.65 -14.38 31.67
CA GLY A 10 -8.71 -15.21 32.42
C GLY A 10 -8.02 -16.28 31.57
N ASP A 11 -8.75 -16.91 30.65
CA ASP A 11 -8.22 -17.94 29.76
C ASP A 11 -7.27 -17.34 28.72
N LEU A 12 -7.60 -16.17 28.18
CA LEU A 12 -6.74 -15.43 27.25
C LEU A 12 -5.42 -15.02 27.91
N LEU A 13 -5.47 -14.44 29.11
CA LEU A 13 -4.29 -14.02 29.86
C LEU A 13 -3.43 -15.23 30.28
N ALA A 14 -4.05 -16.33 30.71
CA ALA A 14 -3.35 -17.56 31.04
C ALA A 14 -2.64 -18.14 29.81
N THR A 15 -3.29 -18.11 28.64
CA THR A 15 -2.71 -18.60 27.39
C THR A 15 -1.56 -17.70 26.90
N GLN A 16 -1.71 -16.37 26.97
CA GLN A 16 -0.62 -15.43 26.68
C GLN A 16 0.60 -15.68 27.57
N LYS A 17 0.38 -15.88 28.87
CA LYS A 17 1.45 -16.20 29.82
C LYS A 17 2.14 -17.53 29.48
N GLY A 18 1.38 -18.57 29.13
CA GLY A 18 1.93 -19.87 28.75
C GLY A 18 2.78 -19.80 27.48
N LEU A 19 2.28 -19.12 26.44
CA LEU A 19 3.02 -18.91 25.20
C LEU A 19 4.29 -18.07 25.40
N ALA A 20 4.24 -17.04 26.25
CA ALA A 20 5.42 -16.25 26.55
C ALA A 20 6.50 -17.03 27.30
N GLN A 21 6.10 -17.92 28.21
CA GLN A 21 7.02 -18.84 28.85
C GLN A 21 7.61 -19.85 27.87
N ALA A 22 6.81 -20.34 26.91
CA ALA A 22 7.30 -21.19 25.83
C ALA A 22 8.32 -20.42 24.96
N LEU A 23 8.03 -19.17 24.60
CA LEU A 23 8.89 -18.31 23.81
C LEU A 23 10.28 -18.15 24.45
N GLN A 24 10.34 -17.94 25.77
CA GLN A 24 11.60 -17.80 26.51
C GLN A 24 12.46 -19.07 26.53
N ARG A 25 11.83 -20.25 26.40
CA ARG A 25 12.51 -21.56 26.43
C ARG A 25 12.85 -22.09 25.04
N THR A 26 12.26 -21.50 24.01
CA THR A 26 12.38 -21.97 22.64
C THR A 26 13.63 -21.39 21.99
N THR A 27 14.57 -22.27 21.64
CA THR A 27 15.79 -21.90 20.89
C THR A 27 15.64 -22.08 19.39
N ASP A 28 14.65 -22.85 18.94
CA ASP A 28 14.35 -23.05 17.52
C ASP A 28 13.63 -21.83 16.93
N GLN A 29 14.17 -21.26 15.86
CA GLN A 29 13.66 -20.02 15.29
C GLN A 29 12.26 -20.17 14.69
N LYS A 30 11.93 -21.33 14.10
CA LYS A 30 10.63 -21.58 13.48
C LYS A 30 9.55 -21.72 14.56
N GLU A 31 9.83 -22.48 15.61
CA GLU A 31 8.95 -22.62 16.77
C GLU A 31 8.75 -21.27 17.48
N ARG A 32 9.81 -20.45 17.59
CA ARG A 32 9.74 -19.09 18.13
C ARG A 32 8.77 -18.20 17.33
N LEU A 33 8.85 -18.21 15.99
CA LEU A 33 7.95 -17.46 15.12
C LEU A 33 6.49 -17.94 15.22
N ASN A 34 6.28 -19.25 15.35
CA ASN A 34 4.93 -19.81 15.54
C ASN A 34 4.32 -19.34 16.88
N ILE A 35 5.11 -19.32 17.94
CA ILE A 35 4.68 -18.83 19.27
C ILE A 35 4.35 -17.32 19.21
N LEU A 36 5.15 -16.51 18.52
CA LEU A 36 4.87 -15.09 18.31
C LEU A 36 3.57 -14.87 17.51
N GLY A 37 3.35 -15.65 16.44
CA GLY A 37 2.09 -15.62 15.67
C GLY A 37 0.86 -15.99 16.51
N ALA A 38 1.00 -16.98 17.41
CA ALA A 38 -0.05 -17.37 18.34
C ALA A 38 -0.33 -16.27 19.38
N LEU A 39 0.71 -15.65 19.95
CA LEU A 39 0.59 -14.52 20.87
C LEU A 39 -0.17 -13.34 20.23
N ARG A 40 0.17 -13.00 18.98
CA ARG A 40 -0.52 -11.95 18.23
C ARG A 40 -1.99 -12.30 17.98
N SER A 41 -2.27 -13.53 17.57
CA SER A 41 -3.64 -13.98 17.31
C SER A 41 -4.53 -13.88 18.55
N ILE A 42 -4.00 -14.22 19.73
CA ILE A 42 -4.72 -14.11 21.00
C ILE A 42 -4.95 -12.65 21.40
N ALA A 43 -3.95 -11.79 21.22
CA ALA A 43 -4.07 -10.37 21.49
C ALA A 43 -5.13 -9.70 20.58
N GLU A 44 -5.13 -10.04 19.28
CA GLU A 44 -6.12 -9.54 18.31
C GLU A 44 -7.54 -10.00 18.64
N VAL A 45 -7.71 -11.29 19.00
CA VAL A 45 -9.01 -11.84 19.40
C VAL A 45 -9.50 -11.15 20.68
N GLY A 46 -8.66 -11.07 21.71
CA GLY A 46 -9.03 -10.47 22.99
C GLY A 46 -9.32 -8.96 22.90
N GLY A 47 -8.58 -8.23 22.07
CA GLY A 47 -8.87 -6.82 21.80
C GLY A 47 -10.18 -6.62 21.03
N ARG A 48 -10.43 -7.45 20.01
CA ARG A 48 -11.65 -7.38 19.21
C ARG A 48 -12.92 -7.72 20.00
N THR A 49 -12.83 -8.65 20.96
CA THR A 49 -13.95 -9.02 21.82
C THR A 49 -14.12 -8.10 23.03
N GLY A 50 -13.21 -7.13 23.23
CA GLY A 50 -13.18 -6.26 24.41
C GLY A 50 -12.81 -6.99 25.70
N GLN A 51 -12.26 -8.20 25.59
CA GLN A 51 -11.86 -9.03 26.73
C GLN A 51 -10.46 -8.70 27.24
N LEU A 52 -9.61 -8.09 26.42
CA LEU A 52 -8.32 -7.55 26.81
C LEU A 52 -8.32 -6.02 26.66
N THR A 53 -7.74 -5.35 27.65
CA THR A 53 -7.48 -3.90 27.60
C THR A 53 -6.39 -3.57 26.57
N PRO A 54 -6.33 -2.34 26.04
CA PRO A 54 -5.24 -1.91 25.17
C PRO A 54 -3.85 -2.16 25.77
N GLU A 55 -3.69 -1.98 27.08
CA GLU A 55 -2.46 -2.26 27.81
C GLU A 55 -2.09 -3.75 27.80
N GLN A 56 -3.08 -4.64 27.85
CA GLN A 56 -2.87 -6.10 27.77
C GLN A 56 -2.63 -6.58 26.33
N VAL A 57 -3.09 -5.83 25.33
CA VAL A 57 -2.83 -6.11 23.90
C VAL A 57 -1.43 -5.63 23.50
N VAL A 58 -1.04 -4.42 23.92
CA VAL A 58 0.20 -3.75 23.51
C VAL A 58 1.36 -4.03 24.47
N GLY A 59 1.09 -4.14 25.77
CA GLY A 59 2.08 -4.42 26.82
C GLY A 59 2.22 -5.90 27.18
N GLY A 60 1.53 -6.79 26.45
CA GLY A 60 1.55 -8.23 26.69
C GLY A 60 2.93 -8.85 26.46
N PRO A 61 3.26 -9.95 27.17
CA PRO A 61 4.51 -10.68 26.94
C PRO A 61 4.69 -11.10 25.48
N GLY A 62 5.86 -10.81 24.89
CA GLY A 62 6.16 -11.07 23.48
C GLY A 62 5.62 -10.02 22.49
N ALA A 63 4.86 -9.02 22.92
CA ALA A 63 4.43 -7.91 22.06
C ALA A 63 5.62 -7.09 21.56
N TRP A 64 6.62 -6.86 22.42
CA TRP A 64 7.86 -6.17 22.06
C TRP A 64 8.74 -7.00 21.12
N ASP A 65 8.90 -8.31 21.37
CA ASP A 65 9.65 -9.19 20.47
C ASP A 65 8.98 -9.33 19.10
N THR A 66 7.64 -9.42 19.08
CA THR A 66 6.86 -9.44 17.83
C THR A 66 6.94 -8.10 17.11
N ALA A 67 6.91 -6.98 17.85
CA ALA A 67 7.06 -5.64 17.29
C ALA A 67 8.46 -5.44 16.68
N ILE A 68 9.51 -5.90 17.36
CA ILE A 68 10.89 -5.84 16.86
C ILE A 68 11.07 -6.74 15.62
N ASP A 69 10.62 -8.00 15.68
CA ASP A 69 10.72 -8.94 14.55
C ASP A 69 9.82 -8.56 13.36
N ALA A 70 8.70 -7.86 13.60
CA ALA A 70 7.83 -7.32 12.55
C ALA A 70 8.28 -5.95 12.01
N GLY A 71 9.41 -5.39 12.48
CA GLY A 71 9.92 -4.09 12.05
C GLY A 71 9.09 -2.88 12.51
N ALA A 72 8.36 -3.01 13.61
CA ALA A 72 7.34 -2.07 14.09
C ALA A 72 7.88 -0.79 14.77
N PHE A 73 9.02 -0.26 14.30
CA PHE A 73 9.37 1.16 14.53
C PHE A 73 9.21 2.02 13.27
N GLY A 74 8.59 1.50 12.21
CA GLY A 74 8.20 2.27 11.03
C GLY A 74 6.75 2.06 10.63
N GLY A 75 5.83 2.88 11.17
CA GLY A 75 4.50 3.12 10.56
C GLY A 75 3.28 2.73 11.41
N SER A 76 2.53 3.77 11.81
CA SER A 76 1.19 3.81 12.44
C SER A 76 0.12 2.98 11.68
N ASN A 77 -0.91 2.32 12.26
CA ASN A 77 -1.78 2.66 13.38
C ASN A 77 -2.34 1.38 14.05
N GLY A 78 -2.31 1.32 15.37
CA GLY A 78 -3.29 0.58 16.15
C GLY A 78 -4.56 1.42 16.26
N SER A 79 -5.67 0.91 15.73
CA SER A 79 -6.99 1.53 15.91
C SER A 79 -7.81 0.67 16.85
N VAL A 80 -8.05 1.15 18.07
CA VAL A 80 -9.13 0.65 18.94
C VAL A 80 -10.46 1.16 18.36
N PRO A 81 -11.45 0.30 18.05
CA PRO A 81 -12.73 0.77 17.53
C PRO A 81 -13.72 1.21 18.62
N PRO A 82 -14.60 2.19 18.33
CA PRO A 82 -15.68 2.62 19.23
C PRO A 82 -16.90 1.68 19.17
N GLY A 83 -17.38 1.25 20.33
CA GLY A 83 -18.80 1.00 20.64
C GLY A 83 -19.60 -0.08 19.87
N ILE A 84 -19.64 -1.31 20.42
CA ILE A 84 -20.84 -2.15 20.65
C ILE A 84 -21.84 -2.44 19.46
N SER A 85 -22.03 -3.74 19.13
CA SER A 85 -23.18 -4.38 18.40
C SER A 85 -23.09 -4.48 16.86
N ARG A 86 -23.53 -5.52 16.12
CA ARG A 86 -24.07 -6.90 16.26
C ARG A 86 -23.82 -7.60 14.89
N ALA A 87 -23.42 -8.87 14.87
CA ALA A 87 -23.00 -9.63 13.67
C ALA A 87 -24.15 -9.89 12.63
N PRO A 88 -23.92 -10.30 11.34
CA PRO A 88 -23.28 -11.59 11.00
C PRO A 88 -22.33 -11.67 9.76
N ARG A 89 -21.38 -12.61 9.89
CA ARG A 89 -20.61 -13.39 8.88
C ARG A 89 -19.51 -12.70 8.08
N TYR A 90 -18.26 -13.02 8.44
CA TYR A 90 -17.08 -12.91 7.59
C TYR A 90 -16.79 -14.27 6.94
N SER A 91 -16.65 -14.29 5.61
CA SER A 91 -16.08 -15.40 4.84
C SER A 91 -14.90 -14.84 4.02
N GLY A 92 -13.68 -15.08 4.49
CA GLY A 92 -12.43 -14.74 3.82
C GLY A 92 -11.30 -15.60 4.40
N PRO A 93 -10.21 -15.84 3.63
CA PRO A 93 -9.21 -16.83 3.98
C PRO A 93 -8.48 -16.41 5.26
N THR A 94 -8.46 -17.31 6.24
CA THR A 94 -7.65 -17.13 7.44
C THR A 94 -6.21 -17.57 7.15
N ASN A 95 -5.23 -17.08 7.91
CA ASN A 95 -3.82 -17.51 7.85
C ASN A 95 -3.61 -19.04 7.93
N ARG A 96 -4.66 -19.79 8.31
CA ARG A 96 -4.75 -21.25 8.28
C ARG A 96 -4.59 -21.85 6.87
N SER A 97 -4.98 -21.12 5.82
CA SER A 97 -4.87 -21.58 4.42
C SER A 97 -3.43 -21.52 3.90
N ALA A 98 -2.68 -20.48 4.29
CA ALA A 98 -1.27 -20.32 3.95
C ALA A 98 -0.39 -21.35 4.67
N PHE A 99 -0.77 -21.74 5.89
CA PHE A 99 -0.05 -22.74 6.67
C PHE A 99 -0.22 -24.18 6.14
N ARG A 100 -1.39 -24.52 5.56
CA ARG A 100 -1.61 -25.83 4.91
C ARG A 100 -0.81 -26.02 3.62
N ALA A 101 -0.72 -24.97 2.80
CA ALA A 101 0.11 -25.01 1.59
C ALA A 101 1.59 -25.24 1.91
N TYR A 102 2.04 -24.80 3.08
CA TYR A 102 3.40 -24.97 3.57
C TYR A 102 3.69 -26.39 4.13
N GLU A 103 2.68 -27.10 4.65
CA GLU A 103 2.85 -28.49 5.13
C GLU A 103 2.80 -29.54 4.00
N GLU A 104 2.06 -29.28 2.92
CA GLU A 104 1.84 -30.26 1.85
C GLU A 104 3.03 -30.45 0.89
N GLU A 105 4.00 -29.52 0.84
CA GLU A 105 5.06 -29.53 -0.20
C GLU A 105 6.47 -29.96 0.28
N GLY A 106 6.70 -30.22 1.56
CA GLY A 106 7.90 -30.95 2.03
C GLY A 106 9.28 -30.43 1.57
N MET A 107 9.53 -29.11 1.59
CA MET A 107 10.78 -28.51 1.07
C MET A 107 11.75 -28.02 2.15
N GLY A 108 13.04 -28.36 2.01
CA GLY A 108 14.11 -28.14 2.98
C GLY A 108 14.76 -26.73 2.99
N PRO A 109 15.68 -26.49 3.94
CA PRO A 109 16.09 -25.15 4.40
C PRO A 109 16.92 -24.31 3.41
N GLU A 110 17.65 -24.90 2.47
CA GLU A 110 18.58 -24.15 1.59
C GLU A 110 17.91 -23.47 0.38
N HIS A 111 16.65 -23.81 0.06
CA HIS A 111 15.87 -23.13 -0.99
C HIS A 111 15.15 -21.87 -0.49
N ASN A 112 15.19 -21.56 0.81
CA ASN A 112 14.29 -20.60 1.42
C ASN A 112 14.69 -19.12 1.29
N ALA A 113 15.95 -18.70 1.31
CA ALA A 113 16.24 -17.26 1.43
C ALA A 113 15.76 -16.43 0.21
N ALA A 114 16.06 -16.89 -1.01
CA ALA A 114 15.63 -16.21 -2.24
C ALA A 114 14.13 -16.34 -2.48
N GLN A 115 13.54 -17.48 -2.12
CA GLN A 115 12.10 -17.71 -2.26
C GLN A 115 11.29 -17.00 -1.18
N PHE A 116 11.85 -16.78 0.00
CA PHE A 116 11.23 -16.04 1.10
C PHE A 116 11.31 -14.52 0.86
N GLU A 117 12.40 -14.03 0.27
CA GLU A 117 12.44 -12.64 -0.24
C GLU A 117 11.46 -12.44 -1.38
N LYS A 118 11.41 -13.37 -2.34
CA LYS A 118 10.40 -13.38 -3.40
C LYS A 118 8.98 -13.47 -2.82
N LEU A 119 8.73 -14.29 -1.81
CA LEU A 119 7.44 -14.43 -1.14
C LEU A 119 7.10 -13.18 -0.32
N ARG A 120 8.08 -12.53 0.31
CA ARG A 120 7.90 -11.25 1.01
C ARG A 120 7.53 -10.13 0.05
N ASP A 121 8.20 -10.08 -1.10
CA ASP A 121 7.86 -9.16 -2.19
C ASP A 121 6.51 -9.51 -2.81
N ASP A 122 6.20 -10.80 -3.03
CA ASP A 122 4.91 -11.31 -3.52
C ASP A 122 3.77 -11.06 -2.50
N LEU A 123 4.04 -11.06 -1.20
CA LEU A 123 3.06 -10.75 -0.15
C LEU A 123 2.88 -9.24 0.03
N ARG A 124 3.94 -8.43 -0.06
CA ARG A 124 3.83 -6.95 -0.18
C ARG A 124 3.08 -6.55 -1.44
N ALA A 125 3.25 -7.35 -2.49
CA ALA A 125 2.56 -7.23 -3.76
C ALA A 125 1.07 -7.58 -3.69
N GLN A 126 0.72 -8.63 -2.94
CA GLN A 126 -0.65 -9.14 -2.79
C GLN A 126 -1.48 -8.39 -1.72
N SER A 127 -0.85 -7.68 -0.79
CA SER A 127 -1.53 -6.98 0.33
C SER A 127 -1.96 -5.54 0.03
N ARG A 128 -1.69 -5.03 -1.18
CA ARG A 128 -2.24 -3.76 -1.71
C ARG A 128 -3.13 -4.04 -2.93
N PRO A 129 -4.13 -3.18 -3.26
CA PRO A 129 -4.91 -3.29 -4.48
C PRO A 129 -3.99 -3.58 -5.67
N GLY A 130 -4.28 -4.67 -6.39
CA GLY A 130 -3.35 -5.32 -7.32
C GLY A 130 -2.60 -4.34 -8.22
N TYR A 131 -1.33 -4.11 -7.89
CA TYR A 131 -0.42 -3.44 -8.81
C TYR A 131 0.00 -4.44 -9.89
N ARG A 132 0.25 -3.94 -11.10
CA ARG A 132 0.81 -4.68 -12.21
C ARG A 132 1.92 -3.86 -12.81
N PHE A 133 3.06 -4.50 -13.02
CA PHE A 133 4.16 -3.94 -13.76
C PHE A 133 4.48 -4.87 -14.91
N SER A 134 4.63 -4.33 -16.11
CA SER A 134 5.02 -5.10 -17.28
C SER A 134 5.98 -4.32 -18.17
N VAL A 135 6.85 -5.05 -18.83
CA VAL A 135 7.72 -4.54 -19.89
C VAL A 135 7.23 -5.13 -21.21
N GLN A 136 6.99 -4.28 -22.18
CA GLN A 136 6.51 -4.63 -23.51
C GLN A 136 7.68 -5.01 -24.43
N ALA A 137 7.39 -5.65 -25.55
CA ALA A 137 8.42 -6.12 -26.49
C ALA A 137 9.24 -4.98 -27.11
N ASP A 138 8.69 -3.77 -27.17
CA ASP A 138 9.37 -2.55 -27.63
C ASP A 138 10.23 -1.89 -26.54
N GLY A 139 10.29 -2.46 -25.34
CA GLY A 139 10.99 -1.91 -24.18
C GLY A 139 10.17 -0.91 -23.36
N ALA A 140 8.95 -0.59 -23.79
CA ALA A 140 8.08 0.29 -23.02
C ALA A 140 7.64 -0.38 -21.72
N GLN A 141 7.51 0.39 -20.65
CA GLN A 141 7.12 -0.11 -19.34
C GLN A 141 5.72 0.40 -19.01
N ARG A 142 4.90 -0.46 -18.39
CA ARG A 142 3.59 -0.08 -17.88
C ARG A 142 3.49 -0.38 -16.40
N TYR A 143 2.99 0.58 -15.65
CA TYR A 143 2.69 0.46 -14.23
C TYR A 143 1.22 0.77 -14.02
N THR A 144 0.47 -0.16 -13.44
CA THR A 144 -0.92 0.06 -13.05
C THR A 144 -1.06 -0.26 -11.58
N TYR A 145 -1.83 0.54 -10.86
CA TYR A 145 -2.22 0.26 -9.48
C TYR A 145 -3.68 0.66 -9.29
N GLY A 146 -4.45 -0.16 -8.59
CA GLY A 146 -5.89 0.04 -8.44
C GLY A 146 -6.64 -0.09 -9.78
N SER A 147 -7.72 0.68 -9.94
CA SER A 147 -8.53 0.71 -11.16
C SER A 147 -9.13 2.10 -11.37
N LEU A 148 -8.72 2.77 -12.45
CA LEU A 148 -9.30 4.04 -12.89
C LEU A 148 -10.81 3.92 -13.12
N ASN A 149 -11.28 2.78 -13.65
CA ASN A 149 -12.70 2.50 -13.85
C ASN A 149 -13.50 2.40 -12.54
N GLN A 150 -12.83 2.12 -11.41
CA GLN A 150 -13.45 2.09 -10.08
C GLN A 150 -13.29 3.43 -9.34
N GLY A 151 -12.80 4.46 -10.02
CA GLY A 151 -12.60 5.78 -9.45
C GLY A 151 -11.32 5.92 -8.61
N HIS A 152 -10.47 4.89 -8.54
CA HIS A 152 -9.28 4.92 -7.70
C HIS A 152 -8.15 4.06 -8.28
N GLY A 153 -7.13 4.72 -8.83
CA GLY A 153 -5.94 4.07 -9.36
C GLY A 153 -4.98 5.01 -10.07
N ILE A 154 -3.88 4.45 -10.56
CA ILE A 154 -2.94 5.10 -11.46
C ILE A 154 -2.60 4.13 -12.60
N ASP A 155 -2.47 4.64 -13.81
CA ASP A 155 -1.94 3.92 -14.97
C ASP A 155 -0.85 4.79 -15.61
N GLY A 156 0.36 4.27 -15.62
CA GLY A 156 1.55 4.92 -16.12
C GLY A 156 2.16 4.12 -17.26
N TYR A 157 2.61 4.82 -18.28
CA TYR A 157 3.34 4.28 -19.43
C TYR A 157 4.63 5.07 -19.62
N LEU A 158 5.76 4.38 -19.53
CA LEU A 158 7.08 4.92 -19.82
C LEU A 158 7.57 4.35 -21.15
N SER A 159 7.72 5.20 -22.16
CA SER A 159 8.28 4.77 -23.43
C SER A 159 9.81 4.58 -23.34
N PRO A 160 10.42 3.85 -24.30
CA PRO A 160 11.86 3.58 -24.30
C PRO A 160 12.77 4.83 -24.34
N ASP A 161 12.25 5.95 -24.83
CA ASP A 161 12.91 7.26 -24.87
C ASP A 161 12.75 8.06 -23.55
N GLY A 162 12.16 7.45 -22.52
CA GLY A 162 12.03 8.06 -21.18
C GLY A 162 10.88 9.05 -21.05
N VAL A 163 9.88 9.00 -21.93
CA VAL A 163 8.68 9.85 -21.82
C VAL A 163 7.59 9.15 -21.02
N LEU A 164 7.32 9.67 -19.83
CA LEU A 164 6.23 9.22 -18.97
C LEU A 164 4.91 9.88 -19.36
N ARG A 165 3.89 9.05 -19.58
CA ARG A 165 2.47 9.45 -19.65
C ARG A 165 1.74 8.75 -18.52
N LEU A 166 0.81 9.44 -17.87
CA LEU A 166 0.07 8.85 -16.77
C LEU A 166 -1.34 9.40 -16.67
N GLU A 167 -2.23 8.56 -16.14
CA GLU A 167 -3.55 8.91 -15.65
C GLU A 167 -3.64 8.49 -14.19
N VAL A 168 -4.22 9.36 -13.36
CA VAL A 168 -4.40 9.08 -11.93
C VAL A 168 -5.77 9.57 -11.50
N GLN A 169 -6.41 8.75 -10.68
CA GLN A 169 -7.63 9.12 -10.00
C GLN A 169 -7.52 8.65 -8.56
N ALA A 170 -7.63 9.59 -7.62
CA ALA A 170 -7.66 9.28 -6.20
C ALA A 170 -9.02 9.72 -5.65
N SER A 171 -10.04 8.86 -5.77
CA SER A 171 -11.33 9.18 -5.18
C SER A 171 -11.21 9.29 -3.65
N PRO A 172 -11.71 10.37 -3.04
CA PRO A 172 -11.75 10.53 -1.59
C PRO A 172 -12.83 9.67 -0.93
N SER A 173 -13.47 8.75 -1.67
CA SER A 173 -14.65 8.05 -1.18
C SER A 173 -14.37 7.30 0.12
N PRO A 174 -15.10 7.59 1.22
CA PRO A 174 -14.98 6.86 2.48
C PRO A 174 -15.49 5.42 2.38
N THR A 175 -16.10 5.02 1.26
CA THR A 175 -16.69 3.69 1.06
C THR A 175 -15.75 2.68 0.40
N THR A 176 -14.61 3.10 -0.16
CA THR A 176 -13.57 2.14 -0.57
C THR A 176 -12.95 1.56 0.69
N ARG A 177 -13.43 0.38 1.09
CA ARG A 177 -13.03 -0.39 2.28
C ARG A 177 -11.55 -0.83 2.30
N PHE A 178 -10.77 -0.36 1.34
CA PHE A 178 -9.38 -0.68 1.17
C PHE A 178 -8.60 0.63 1.32
N ASN A 179 -7.58 0.61 2.15
CA ASN A 179 -6.60 1.70 2.24
C ASN A 179 -5.80 1.72 0.92
N MET A 180 -6.42 2.23 -0.14
CA MET A 180 -5.90 2.15 -1.51
C MET A 180 -4.75 3.13 -1.77
N GLY A 181 -4.28 3.85 -0.75
CA GLY A 181 -3.21 4.83 -0.90
C GLY A 181 -3.71 6.12 -1.52
N THR A 182 -2.99 7.21 -1.27
CA THR A 182 -3.23 8.52 -1.87
C THR A 182 -2.72 8.57 -3.30
N GLY A 183 -3.18 9.54 -4.09
CA GLY A 183 -2.60 9.79 -5.42
C GLY A 183 -1.09 9.99 -5.37
N THR A 184 -0.58 10.62 -4.31
CA THR A 184 0.85 10.82 -4.07
C THR A 184 1.58 9.49 -3.89
N GLU A 185 1.10 8.60 -3.02
CA GLU A 185 1.71 7.27 -2.81
C GLU A 185 1.67 6.42 -4.08
N MET A 186 0.59 6.51 -4.85
CA MET A 186 0.47 5.83 -6.15
C MET A 186 1.52 6.34 -7.15
N PHE A 187 1.71 7.66 -7.23
CA PHE A 187 2.71 8.28 -8.11
C PHE A 187 4.14 7.94 -7.68
N GLU A 188 4.44 8.01 -6.39
CA GLU A 188 5.75 7.65 -5.84
C GLU A 188 6.06 6.17 -6.09
N GLY A 189 5.08 5.28 -5.89
CA GLY A 189 5.21 3.87 -6.22
C GLY A 189 5.50 3.63 -7.71
N MET A 190 4.83 4.37 -8.59
CA MET A 190 5.09 4.32 -10.04
C MET A 190 6.50 4.80 -10.39
N MET A 191 6.90 5.98 -9.91
CA MET A 191 8.23 6.54 -10.16
C MET A 191 9.35 5.63 -9.64
N ALA A 192 9.16 5.04 -8.44
CA ALA A 192 10.09 4.08 -7.88
C ALA A 192 10.22 2.80 -8.72
N LYS A 193 9.13 2.33 -9.36
CA LYS A 193 9.17 1.15 -10.24
C LYS A 193 9.81 1.44 -11.60
N PHE A 194 9.56 2.62 -12.16
CA PHE A 194 10.19 3.02 -13.43
C PHE A 194 11.67 3.38 -13.27
N GLY A 195 12.11 3.77 -12.08
CA GLY A 195 13.42 4.38 -11.87
C GLY A 195 13.35 5.85 -12.27
N PRO A 196 13.38 6.80 -11.32
CA PRO A 196 13.21 8.23 -11.62
C PRO A 196 14.27 8.78 -12.59
N GLU A 197 15.46 8.18 -12.63
CA GLU A 197 16.54 8.47 -13.57
C GLU A 197 16.20 8.09 -15.02
N ASN A 198 15.31 7.11 -15.23
CA ASN A 198 14.86 6.68 -16.56
C ASN A 198 13.77 7.61 -17.13
N VAL A 199 13.11 8.39 -16.27
CA VAL A 199 12.13 9.40 -16.69
C VAL A 199 12.89 10.66 -17.12
N GLN A 200 12.81 10.98 -18.41
CA GLN A 200 13.41 12.18 -19.02
C GLN A 200 12.39 13.29 -19.21
N GLN A 201 11.12 12.92 -19.37
CA GLN A 201 10.04 13.85 -19.65
C GLN A 201 8.72 13.32 -19.08
N ILE A 202 7.87 14.22 -18.59
CA ILE A 202 6.49 13.89 -18.23
C ILE A 202 5.55 14.65 -19.15
N ASN A 203 4.64 13.93 -19.80
CA ASN A 203 3.61 14.51 -20.67
C ASN A 203 2.26 14.47 -19.97
N GLY A 204 1.74 15.65 -19.65
CA GLY A 204 0.38 15.83 -19.18
C GLY A 204 -0.54 16.22 -20.34
N THR A 205 -1.60 15.44 -20.55
CA THR A 205 -2.72 15.84 -21.41
C THR A 205 -3.95 15.89 -20.54
N TRP A 206 -4.58 17.06 -20.39
CA TRP A 206 -5.75 17.22 -19.53
C TRP A 206 -6.94 17.62 -20.39
N SER A 207 -7.97 16.78 -20.42
CA SER A 207 -9.17 17.02 -21.22
C SER A 207 -10.44 16.72 -20.45
N ARG A 208 -11.52 17.44 -20.76
CA ARG A 208 -12.86 17.13 -20.21
C ARG A 208 -13.37 15.77 -20.66
N SER A 209 -12.98 15.34 -21.87
CA SER A 209 -13.40 14.05 -22.46
C SER A 209 -12.88 12.83 -21.71
N SER A 210 -11.80 12.95 -20.95
CA SER A 210 -11.25 11.85 -20.14
C SER A 210 -12.08 11.51 -18.91
N GLY A 211 -12.95 12.42 -18.44
CA GLY A 211 -13.62 12.31 -17.15
C GLY A 211 -12.71 12.57 -15.93
N LEU A 212 -11.39 12.72 -16.12
CA LEU A 212 -10.41 13.00 -15.07
C LEU A 212 -10.04 14.49 -15.08
N THR A 213 -10.95 15.35 -14.62
CA THR A 213 -10.83 16.80 -14.83
C THR A 213 -10.00 17.55 -13.78
N SER A 214 -9.62 16.94 -12.66
CA SER A 214 -9.05 17.70 -11.53
C SER A 214 -7.79 18.53 -11.87
N ASN A 215 -6.91 18.02 -12.73
CA ASN A 215 -5.76 18.79 -13.21
C ASN A 215 -6.18 19.90 -14.18
N LEU A 216 -7.17 19.65 -15.04
CA LEU A 216 -7.71 20.67 -15.94
C LEU A 216 -8.37 21.80 -15.14
N ASP A 217 -9.23 21.46 -14.19
CA ASP A 217 -9.95 22.43 -13.36
C ASP A 217 -8.95 23.28 -12.55
N SER A 218 -7.90 22.64 -12.01
CA SER A 218 -6.81 23.34 -11.31
C SER A 218 -6.02 24.24 -12.25
N PHE A 219 -5.72 23.78 -13.46
CA PHE A 219 -5.00 24.58 -14.46
C PHE A 219 -5.80 25.82 -14.87
N GLU A 220 -7.07 25.65 -15.23
CA GLU A 220 -7.95 26.76 -15.63
C GLU A 220 -8.09 27.79 -14.51
N ALA A 221 -8.30 27.34 -13.27
CA ALA A 221 -8.40 28.23 -12.11
C ALA A 221 -7.09 29.01 -11.87
N ASN A 222 -5.93 28.34 -11.93
CA ASN A 222 -4.64 29.01 -11.74
C ASN A 222 -4.33 29.95 -12.91
N PHE A 223 -4.65 29.56 -14.14
CA PHE A 223 -4.42 30.39 -15.33
C PHE A 223 -5.29 31.66 -15.31
N ALA A 224 -6.55 31.56 -14.90
CA ALA A 224 -7.42 32.72 -14.71
C ALA A 224 -6.89 33.68 -13.64
N ARG A 225 -6.18 33.16 -12.62
CA ARG A 225 -5.61 33.94 -11.53
C ARG A 225 -4.30 34.62 -11.90
N THR A 226 -3.42 33.95 -12.65
CA THR A 226 -2.04 34.42 -12.89
C THR A 226 -1.83 35.00 -14.29
N GLY A 227 -2.61 34.57 -15.28
CA GLY A 227 -2.36 34.84 -16.70
C GLY A 227 -1.12 34.10 -17.27
N ASP A 228 -0.39 33.34 -16.45
CA ASP A 228 0.80 32.59 -16.85
C ASP A 228 0.49 31.09 -16.91
N LYS A 229 0.57 30.54 -18.12
CA LYS A 229 0.30 29.13 -18.40
C LYS A 229 1.34 28.18 -17.79
N PHE A 230 2.60 28.58 -17.65
CA PHE A 230 3.63 27.76 -17.03
C PHE A 230 3.44 27.71 -15.52
N GLU A 231 3.17 28.86 -14.89
CA GLU A 231 2.83 28.92 -13.47
C GLU A 231 1.56 28.09 -13.18
N ALA A 232 0.53 28.25 -14.00
CA ALA A 232 -0.71 27.50 -13.86
C ALA A 232 -0.50 25.98 -13.96
N ALA A 233 0.34 25.54 -14.91
CA ALA A 233 0.69 24.12 -15.06
C ALA A 233 1.49 23.59 -13.85
N ALA A 234 2.45 24.37 -13.35
CA ALA A 234 3.26 24.00 -12.18
C ALA A 234 2.42 23.81 -10.90
N GLN A 235 1.33 24.58 -10.77
CA GLN A 235 0.45 24.54 -9.59
C GLN A 235 -0.59 23.42 -9.62
N THR A 236 -0.71 22.67 -10.71
CA THR A 236 -1.57 21.46 -10.76
C THR A 236 -1.01 20.33 -9.91
N TRP A 237 -1.82 19.32 -9.59
CA TRP A 237 -1.33 18.14 -8.85
C TRP A 237 -0.17 17.46 -9.61
N THR A 238 -0.31 17.27 -10.92
CA THR A 238 0.78 16.69 -11.73
C THR A 238 2.00 17.59 -11.75
N GLY A 239 1.84 18.92 -11.84
CA GLY A 239 2.94 19.87 -11.78
C GLY A 239 3.72 19.79 -10.46
N GLN A 240 3.01 19.73 -9.34
CA GLN A 240 3.62 19.59 -8.01
C GLN A 240 4.35 18.24 -7.83
N ARG A 241 3.78 17.14 -8.35
CA ARG A 241 4.45 15.83 -8.32
C ARG A 241 5.66 15.78 -9.26
N ALA A 242 5.58 16.41 -10.42
CA ALA A 242 6.73 16.53 -11.32
C ALA A 242 7.86 17.35 -10.66
N ALA A 243 7.52 18.44 -9.99
CA ALA A 243 8.48 19.30 -9.28
C ALA A 243 9.25 18.57 -8.18
N SER A 244 8.63 17.62 -7.47
CA SER A 244 9.34 16.83 -6.44
C SER A 244 10.46 15.93 -7.01
N TYR A 245 10.51 15.73 -8.34
CA TYR A 245 11.57 15.02 -9.05
C TYR A 245 12.45 15.94 -9.91
N GLY A 246 12.38 17.26 -9.68
CA GLY A 246 13.17 18.28 -10.36
C GLY A 246 12.67 18.65 -11.75
N PHE A 247 11.45 18.25 -12.14
CA PHE A 247 10.87 18.63 -13.42
C PHE A 247 10.14 19.97 -13.32
N ILE A 248 10.27 20.79 -14.35
CA ILE A 248 9.55 22.05 -14.51
C ILE A 248 8.76 22.03 -15.82
N PRO A 249 7.63 22.77 -15.94
CA PRO A 249 6.93 22.88 -17.21
C PRO A 249 7.79 23.67 -18.20
N VAL A 250 8.10 23.07 -19.35
CA VAL A 250 8.91 23.69 -20.41
C VAL A 250 8.11 23.96 -21.68
N LYS A 251 6.93 23.35 -21.81
CA LYS A 251 5.98 23.64 -22.89
C LYS A 251 4.55 23.50 -22.39
N VAL A 252 3.71 24.45 -22.77
CA VAL A 252 2.26 24.42 -22.52
C VAL A 252 1.54 24.87 -23.78
N ASP A 253 0.84 23.94 -24.43
CA ASP A 253 0.00 24.19 -25.60
C ASP A 253 -1.48 24.08 -25.17
N ILE A 254 -2.23 25.18 -25.27
CA ILE A 254 -3.67 25.19 -24.97
C ILE A 254 -4.42 24.90 -26.26
N THR A 255 -5.17 23.80 -26.29
CA THR A 255 -5.97 23.37 -27.45
C THR A 255 -7.47 23.45 -27.13
N SER A 256 -8.33 23.22 -28.13
CA SER A 256 -9.78 23.13 -27.92
C SER A 256 -10.17 22.04 -26.92
N ASP A 257 -9.35 20.99 -26.80
CA ASP A 257 -9.63 19.83 -25.94
C ASP A 257 -9.04 19.98 -24.53
N GLY A 258 -8.27 21.05 -24.30
CA GLY A 258 -7.55 21.32 -23.05
C GLY A 258 -6.04 21.51 -23.24
N PRO A 259 -5.29 21.75 -22.15
CA PRO A 259 -3.85 21.96 -22.17
C PRO A 259 -3.07 20.65 -22.35
N ARG A 260 -1.99 20.74 -23.11
CA ARG A 260 -0.93 19.73 -23.24
C ARG A 260 0.35 20.31 -22.64
N VAL A 261 0.89 19.66 -21.63
CA VAL A 261 2.02 20.14 -20.84
C VAL A 261 3.18 19.17 -20.94
N ILE A 262 4.37 19.69 -21.21
CA ILE A 262 5.62 18.95 -21.15
C ILE A 262 6.42 19.43 -19.95
N PHE A 263 6.77 18.50 -19.07
CA PHE A 263 7.70 18.74 -17.97
C PHE A 263 9.05 18.10 -18.25
N ARG A 264 10.14 18.84 -18.02
CA ARG A 264 11.54 18.37 -18.16
C ARG A 264 12.39 18.91 -17.02
N ARG A 265 13.50 18.22 -16.72
CA ARG A 265 14.53 18.79 -15.83
C ARG A 265 15.22 19.97 -16.54
N PRO A 266 15.62 21.02 -15.81
CA PRO A 266 16.49 22.05 -16.37
C PRO A 266 17.79 21.44 -16.92
N PRO A 267 18.43 22.06 -17.92
CA PRO A 267 19.80 21.71 -18.28
C PRO A 267 20.69 21.81 -17.04
N GLN A 268 21.52 20.79 -16.79
CA GLN A 268 22.56 20.84 -15.76
C GLN A 268 23.75 21.70 -16.22
#